data_AF-A0A5C7VQI3-F1
#
_entry.id   AF-A0A5C7VQI3-F1
#
_cell.length_a   1.000
_cell.length_b   1.000
_cell.length_c   1.000
_cell.angle_alpha   90.00
_cell.angle_beta   90.00
_cell.angle_gamma   90.00
#
_symmetry.space_group_name_H-M   'P 1'
#
loop_
_entity.id
_entity.type
_entity.pdbx_description
1 polymer ?
#
loop_
_entity_poly.entity_id
_entity_poly.type
_entity_poly.pdbx_seq_one_letter_code
_entity_poly.pdbx_strand_id
1 'polypeptide(L)'
;MSRSSTDRILPQRAIALKEVFDAKPDLTSESDSDLAAFLSAYFLCEVLANKLIEYFETDNPPANVKSKIEHSETDNPPTNVKSKKKKSQFKTLDVRKIKRALTHFSLDFPCDDTDTVFKSGKSKVGKHTARQLRNEYIHSLSLSARKEIAERTPELLGLMSRFCTVVKTRISKQGL
;
A
#
# COMPACT_ATOMS: atom_id res chain seq x y z
N MET A 1 -27.89 5.42 -23.44
CA MET A 1 -26.96 5.95 -22.42
C MET A 1 -26.06 4.82 -21.96
N SER A 2 -24.87 4.69 -22.53
CA SER A 2 -23.89 3.68 -22.15
C SER A 2 -23.26 4.11 -20.82
N ARG A 3 -23.55 3.41 -19.72
CA ARG A 3 -22.87 3.64 -18.44
C ARG A 3 -21.38 3.35 -18.65
N SER A 4 -20.53 4.32 -18.32
CA SER A 4 -19.08 4.18 -18.45
C SER A 4 -18.60 3.01 -17.62
N SER A 5 -17.69 2.18 -18.14
CA SER A 5 -17.10 1.06 -17.41
C SER A 5 -16.46 1.46 -16.08
N THR A 6 -16.09 2.74 -15.92
CA THR A 6 -15.58 3.32 -14.67
C THR A 6 -16.61 3.27 -13.53
N ASP A 7 -17.91 3.39 -13.81
CA ASP A 7 -18.96 3.47 -12.78
C ASP A 7 -19.17 2.14 -12.05
N ARG A 8 -18.75 1.01 -12.64
CA ARG A 8 -18.86 -0.33 -12.03
C ARG A 8 -17.63 -0.73 -11.20
N ILE A 9 -16.48 -0.09 -11.42
CA ILE A 9 -15.20 -0.47 -10.78
C ILE A 9 -15.09 0.11 -9.38
N LEU A 10 -15.59 1.34 -9.18
CA LEU A 10 -15.54 2.08 -7.92
C LEU A 10 -16.17 1.32 -6.71
N PRO A 11 -17.37 0.71 -6.81
CA PRO A 11 -17.93 -0.05 -5.70
C PRO A 11 -17.09 -1.27 -5.29
N GLN A 12 -16.46 -1.95 -6.26
CA GLN A 12 -15.64 -3.13 -5.97
C GLN A 12 -14.35 -2.76 -5.23
N ARG A 13 -13.74 -1.63 -5.59
CA ARG A 13 -12.55 -1.08 -4.91
C ARG A 13 -12.85 -0.72 -3.46
N ALA A 14 -13.96 -0.01 -3.24
CA ALA A 14 -14.42 0.35 -1.91
C ALA A 14 -14.68 -0.87 -1.02
N ILE A 15 -15.28 -1.94 -1.57
CA ILE A 15 -15.50 -3.21 -0.84
C ILE A 15 -14.16 -3.84 -0.45
N ALA A 16 -13.23 -4.01 -1.40
CA ALA A 16 -11.94 -4.65 -1.13
C ALA A 16 -11.11 -3.88 -0.09
N LEU A 17 -11.12 -2.54 -0.11
CA LEU A 17 -10.44 -1.74 0.91
C LEU A 17 -11.14 -1.82 2.27
N LYS A 18 -12.47 -1.91 2.30
CA LYS A 18 -13.23 -2.09 3.54
C LYS A 18 -12.91 -3.43 4.20
N GLU A 19 -12.81 -4.51 3.43
CA GLU A 19 -12.41 -5.83 3.92
C GLU A 19 -11.03 -5.79 4.61
N VAL A 20 -10.08 -5.01 4.08
CA VAL A 20 -8.76 -4.82 4.71
C VAL A 20 -8.88 -4.17 6.10
N PHE A 21 -9.78 -3.20 6.27
CA PHE A 21 -10.02 -2.57 7.57
C PHE A 21 -10.76 -3.50 8.55
N ASP A 22 -11.71 -4.28 8.06
CA ASP A 22 -12.54 -5.17 8.88
C ASP A 22 -11.76 -6.40 9.34
N ALA A 23 -10.72 -6.80 8.61
CA ALA A 23 -9.84 -7.92 8.95
C ALA A 23 -9.01 -7.73 10.24
N LYS A 24 -9.13 -6.57 10.94
CA LYS A 24 -8.50 -6.21 12.23
C LYS A 24 -7.53 -7.28 12.74
N PRO A 25 -6.22 -7.19 12.44
CA PRO A 25 -5.28 -8.15 12.97
C PRO A 25 -5.25 -8.01 14.50
N ASP A 26 -5.75 -9.03 15.19
CA ASP A 26 -5.76 -9.11 16.65
C ASP A 26 -4.32 -9.38 17.13
N LEU A 27 -3.58 -8.30 17.35
CA LEU A 27 -2.17 -8.33 17.74
C LEU A 27 -1.98 -7.85 19.19
N THR A 28 -3.04 -7.78 19.99
CA THR A 28 -3.02 -7.30 21.38
C THR A 28 -2.74 -8.40 22.41
N SER A 29 -1.67 -9.18 22.23
CA SER A 29 -1.14 -9.97 23.35
C SER A 29 -0.36 -9.05 24.30
N GLU A 30 -0.67 -9.10 25.60
CA GLU A 30 -0.33 -8.13 26.65
C GLU A 30 1.18 -7.84 26.90
N SER A 31 2.13 -8.48 26.22
CA SER A 31 3.57 -8.38 26.55
C SER A 31 4.44 -7.51 25.64
N ASP A 32 3.92 -6.95 24.53
CA ASP A 32 4.69 -6.10 23.61
C ASP A 32 3.79 -5.06 22.88
N SER A 33 2.98 -4.30 23.64
CA SER A 33 1.93 -3.44 23.10
C SER A 33 2.40 -2.49 22.00
N ASP A 34 3.54 -1.83 22.21
CA ASP A 34 3.97 -0.73 21.35
C ASP A 34 4.57 -1.24 20.04
N LEU A 35 5.40 -2.27 20.11
CA LEU A 35 5.97 -2.91 18.93
C LEU A 35 4.88 -3.61 18.12
N ALA A 36 4.00 -4.35 18.79
CA ALA A 36 2.89 -5.03 18.13
C ALA A 36 1.95 -4.02 17.47
N ALA A 37 1.56 -2.94 18.18
CA ALA A 37 0.74 -1.87 17.61
C ALA A 37 1.43 -1.20 16.41
N PHE A 38 2.72 -0.89 16.53
CA PHE A 38 3.51 -0.31 15.45
C PHE A 38 3.51 -1.20 14.20
N LEU A 39 3.84 -2.49 14.34
CA LEU A 39 3.88 -3.43 13.22
C LEU A 39 2.49 -3.62 12.60
N SER A 40 1.45 -3.74 13.43
CA SER A 40 0.05 -3.84 12.98
C SER A 40 -0.34 -2.66 12.11
N ALA A 41 -0.11 -1.44 12.63
CA ALA A 41 -0.44 -0.21 11.93
C ALA A 41 0.35 -0.06 10.63
N TYR A 42 1.64 -0.42 10.65
CA TYR A 42 2.49 -0.33 9.47
C TYR A 42 2.05 -1.32 8.38
N PHE A 43 1.77 -2.58 8.72
CA PHE A 43 1.30 -3.56 7.73
C PHE A 43 -0.03 -3.15 7.10
N LEU A 44 -0.96 -2.62 7.90
CA LEU A 44 -2.20 -2.07 7.38
C LEU A 44 -1.93 -0.93 6.39
N CYS A 45 -1.05 0.01 6.73
CA CYS A 45 -0.65 1.09 5.83
C CYS A 45 -0.01 0.55 4.53
N GLU A 46 0.85 -0.47 4.63
CA GLU A 46 1.51 -1.10 3.49
C GLU A 46 0.51 -1.78 2.53
N VAL A 47 -0.48 -2.50 3.06
CA VAL A 47 -1.54 -3.12 2.25
C VAL A 47 -2.37 -2.06 1.54
N LEU A 48 -2.82 -1.04 2.27
CA LEU A 48 -3.62 0.06 1.71
C LEU A 48 -2.84 0.83 0.64
N ALA A 49 -1.57 1.16 0.89
CA ALA A 49 -0.73 1.87 -0.07
C ALA A 49 -0.53 1.06 -1.37
N ASN A 50 -0.34 -0.26 -1.27
CA ASN A 50 -0.24 -1.12 -2.44
C ASN A 50 -1.55 -1.16 -3.25
N LYS A 51 -2.72 -1.21 -2.58
CA LYS A 51 -4.02 -1.15 -3.24
C LYS A 51 -4.25 0.18 -3.95
N LEU A 52 -3.88 1.30 -3.33
CA LEU A 52 -3.93 2.61 -3.98
C LEU A 52 -3.05 2.65 -5.23
N ILE A 53 -1.82 2.12 -5.16
CA ILE A 53 -0.94 2.05 -6.34
C ILE A 53 -1.57 1.19 -7.45
N GLU A 54 -2.14 0.04 -7.11
CA GLU A 54 -2.82 -0.86 -8.05
C GLU A 54 -3.97 -0.16 -8.78
N TYR A 55 -4.82 0.56 -8.06
CA TYR A 55 -5.93 1.31 -8.64
C TYR A 55 -5.44 2.48 -9.49
N PHE A 56 -4.43 3.22 -9.02
CA PHE A 56 -3.81 4.29 -9.80
C PHE A 56 -3.23 3.79 -11.13
N GLU A 57 -2.52 2.66 -11.12
CA GLU A 57 -1.95 2.06 -12.33
C GLU A 57 -3.03 1.48 -13.27
N THR A 58 -4.17 1.05 -12.72
CA THR A 58 -5.33 0.60 -13.50
C THR A 58 -5.99 1.78 -14.22
N ASP A 59 -6.12 2.93 -13.54
CA ASP A 59 -6.68 4.15 -14.13
C ASP A 59 -5.71 4.81 -15.13
N ASN A 60 -4.40 4.58 -14.95
CA ASN A 60 -3.33 5.18 -15.74
C ASN A 60 -2.39 4.10 -16.31
N PRO A 61 -2.85 3.24 -17.24
CA PRO A 61 -2.04 2.18 -17.77
C PRO A 61 -0.82 2.76 -18.53
N PRO A 62 0.38 2.17 -18.37
CA PRO A 62 1.58 2.66 -19.02
C PRO A 62 1.44 2.56 -20.56
N ALA A 63 2.00 3.55 -21.27
CA ALA A 63 1.84 3.69 -22.73
C ALA A 63 2.24 2.43 -23.53
N ASN A 64 3.16 1.61 -23.00
CA ASN A 64 3.63 0.37 -23.64
C ASN A 64 2.63 -0.80 -23.58
N VAL A 65 1.56 -0.71 -22.79
CA VAL A 65 0.50 -1.74 -22.73
C VAL A 65 -0.58 -1.48 -23.78
N LYS A 66 -0.79 -0.21 -24.18
CA LYS A 66 -1.82 0.17 -25.15
C LYS A 66 -1.56 -0.42 -26.55
N SER A 67 -0.29 -0.50 -26.97
CA SER A 67 0.08 -1.00 -28.31
C SER A 67 -0.10 -2.50 -28.52
N LYS A 68 -0.36 -3.27 -27.45
CA LYS A 68 -0.49 -4.74 -27.55
C LYS A 68 -1.94 -5.22 -27.64
N ILE A 69 -2.91 -4.36 -27.32
CA ILE A 69 -4.33 -4.73 -27.31
C ILE A 69 -4.99 -4.53 -28.69
N GLU A 70 -4.41 -3.71 -29.57
CA GLU A 70 -5.05 -3.33 -30.84
C GLU A 70 -4.68 -4.21 -32.07
N HIS A 71 -3.88 -5.28 -31.91
CA HIS A 71 -3.39 -6.08 -33.06
C HIS A 71 -3.51 -7.61 -32.93
N SER A 72 -4.58 -8.14 -32.31
CA SER A 72 -4.84 -9.58 -32.33
C SER A 72 -6.24 -9.93 -32.86
N GLU A 73 -6.45 -9.69 -34.16
CA GLU A 73 -7.47 -10.34 -34.98
C GLU A 73 -6.75 -11.15 -36.06
N THR A 74 -6.28 -12.35 -35.70
CA THR A 74 -5.94 -13.39 -36.68
C THR A 74 -6.24 -14.75 -36.06
N ASP A 75 -7.22 -15.44 -36.65
CA ASP A 75 -7.63 -16.79 -36.34
C ASP A 75 -6.44 -17.76 -36.35
N ASN A 76 -5.97 -18.17 -35.17
CA ASN A 76 -5.15 -19.37 -35.04
C ASN A 76 -5.46 -20.08 -33.70
N PRO A 77 -5.68 -21.41 -33.73
CA PRO A 77 -5.99 -22.18 -32.53
C PRO A 77 -4.75 -22.39 -31.64
N PRO A 78 -4.84 -22.23 -30.30
CA PRO A 78 -3.68 -22.27 -29.43
C PRO A 78 -3.29 -23.72 -29.08
N THR A 79 -2.08 -24.12 -29.48
CA THR A 79 -1.43 -25.33 -28.96
C THR A 79 -0.47 -25.00 -27.82
N ASN A 80 -0.56 -25.82 -26.77
CA ASN A 80 0.46 -26.09 -25.74
C ASN A 80 0.74 -25.00 -24.68
N VAL A 81 -0.06 -25.04 -23.61
CA VAL A 81 0.07 -24.24 -22.39
C VAL A 81 1.28 -24.72 -21.58
N LYS A 82 2.46 -24.13 -21.81
CA LYS A 82 3.59 -24.22 -20.86
C LYS A 82 3.26 -23.35 -19.65
N SER A 83 2.98 -23.99 -18.52
CA SER A 83 2.71 -23.39 -17.20
C SER A 83 3.86 -22.47 -16.79
N LYS A 84 3.72 -21.16 -17.08
CA LYS A 84 4.71 -20.16 -16.66
C LYS A 84 4.68 -20.07 -15.13
N LYS A 85 5.77 -20.50 -14.50
CA LYS A 85 6.08 -20.33 -13.07
C LYS A 85 5.80 -18.87 -12.69
N LYS A 86 4.69 -18.60 -11.99
CA LYS A 86 4.37 -17.29 -11.42
C LYS A 86 5.46 -16.98 -10.38
N LYS A 87 6.51 -16.26 -10.78
CA LYS A 87 7.44 -15.67 -9.82
C LYS A 87 6.61 -14.76 -8.92
N SER A 88 6.60 -15.05 -7.62
CA SER A 88 6.02 -14.20 -6.60
C SER A 88 6.70 -12.83 -6.67
N GLN A 89 6.09 -11.90 -7.40
CA GLN A 89 6.50 -10.50 -7.43
C GLN A 89 5.81 -9.82 -6.25
N PHE A 90 6.38 -9.96 -5.05
CA PHE A 90 6.16 -8.93 -4.05
C PHE A 90 6.76 -7.64 -4.61
N LYS A 91 5.90 -6.83 -5.22
CA LYS A 91 6.29 -5.59 -5.86
C LYS A 91 6.81 -4.65 -4.77
N THR A 92 8.07 -4.26 -4.87
CA THR A 92 8.67 -3.33 -3.91
C THR A 92 7.85 -2.05 -3.86
N LEU A 93 7.38 -1.69 -2.67
CA LEU A 93 6.65 -0.44 -2.45
C LEU A 93 7.53 0.77 -2.84
N ASP A 94 7.09 1.59 -3.80
CA ASP A 94 7.81 2.80 -4.25
C ASP A 94 7.05 4.05 -3.76
N VAL A 95 7.69 4.84 -2.89
CA VAL A 95 7.10 6.04 -2.29
C VAL A 95 6.65 7.06 -3.34
N ARG A 96 7.31 7.13 -4.50
CA ARG A 96 6.90 8.03 -5.59
C ARG A 96 5.56 7.61 -6.19
N LYS A 97 5.30 6.30 -6.26
CA LYS A 97 4.00 5.78 -6.72
C LYS A 97 2.91 6.05 -5.69
N ILE A 98 3.21 5.91 -4.40
CA ILE A 98 2.27 6.28 -3.33
C ILE A 98 1.89 7.75 -3.46
N LYS A 99 2.87 8.66 -3.54
CA LYS A 99 2.62 10.10 -3.69
C LYS A 99 1.73 10.41 -4.90
N ARG A 100 2.01 9.81 -6.06
CA ARG A 100 1.17 9.97 -7.26
C ARG A 100 -0.25 9.43 -7.06
N ALA A 101 -0.41 8.26 -6.43
CA ALA A 101 -1.70 7.69 -6.14
C ALA A 101 -2.51 8.58 -5.17
N LEU A 102 -1.88 9.09 -4.11
CA LEU A 102 -2.49 10.04 -3.18
C LEU A 102 -3.01 11.29 -3.90
N THR A 103 -2.19 11.89 -4.77
CA THR A 103 -2.60 13.05 -5.58
C THR A 103 -3.76 12.70 -6.53
N HIS A 104 -3.67 11.57 -7.26
CA HIS A 104 -4.72 11.12 -8.19
C HIS A 104 -6.06 10.94 -7.50
N PHE A 105 -6.06 10.36 -6.30
CA PHE A 105 -7.26 10.15 -5.50
C PHE A 105 -7.66 11.33 -4.61
N SER A 106 -6.99 12.49 -4.74
CA SER A 106 -7.23 13.69 -3.92
C SER A 106 -7.24 13.38 -2.42
N LEU A 107 -6.28 12.56 -1.98
CA LEU A 107 -6.06 12.20 -0.59
C LEU A 107 -5.11 13.21 0.05
N ASP A 108 -5.62 13.97 1.02
CA ASP A 108 -4.83 14.97 1.75
C ASP A 108 -3.92 14.29 2.79
N PHE A 109 -2.76 13.84 2.33
CA PHE A 109 -1.71 13.29 3.19
C PHE A 109 -0.36 13.87 2.76
N PRO A 110 0.31 14.70 3.59
CA PRO A 110 1.47 15.46 3.17
C PRO A 110 2.65 14.61 2.68
N CYS A 111 3.43 15.18 1.76
CA CYS A 111 4.59 14.50 1.16
C CYS A 111 5.67 14.12 2.19
N ASP A 112 5.88 14.95 3.21
CA ASP A 112 6.87 14.69 4.27
C ASP A 112 6.43 13.53 5.15
N ASP A 113 5.15 13.49 5.50
CA ASP A 113 4.57 12.38 6.27
C ASP A 113 4.58 11.07 5.49
N THR A 114 4.33 11.15 4.19
CA THR A 114 4.47 10.02 3.27
C THR A 114 5.90 9.48 3.26
N ASP A 115 6.90 10.36 3.29
CA ASP A 115 8.29 9.94 3.38
C ASP A 115 8.61 9.33 4.74
N THR A 116 8.16 9.94 5.84
CA THR A 116 8.35 9.44 7.20
C THR A 116 7.78 8.04 7.40
N VAL A 117 6.65 7.71 6.75
CA VAL A 117 6.06 6.37 6.82
C VAL A 117 6.72 5.40 5.83
N PHE A 118 6.81 5.74 4.54
CA PHE A 118 7.04 4.76 3.48
C PHE A 118 8.40 4.83 2.77
N LYS A 119 9.18 5.89 2.98
CA LYS A 119 10.48 6.04 2.30
C LYS A 119 11.45 4.96 2.77
N SER A 120 12.06 4.28 1.82
CA SER A 120 13.17 3.36 2.07
C SER A 120 14.51 4.07 1.85
N GLY A 121 15.60 3.43 2.29
CA GLY A 121 16.95 3.92 2.05
C GLY A 121 17.82 3.79 3.30
N LYS A 122 18.93 4.52 3.33
CA LYS A 122 19.77 4.66 4.51
C LYS A 122 19.38 5.94 5.25
N SER A 123 19.23 5.87 6.56
CA SER A 123 19.04 7.03 7.45
C SER A 123 20.08 7.00 8.55
N LYS A 124 20.26 8.13 9.22
CA LYS A 124 21.01 8.18 10.47
C LYS A 124 20.14 7.59 11.59
N VAL A 125 20.79 7.01 12.60
CA VAL A 125 20.14 6.53 13.82
C VAL A 125 19.28 7.65 14.44
N GLY A 126 18.09 7.30 14.92
CA GLY A 126 17.12 8.26 15.48
C GLY A 126 16.32 9.05 14.43
N LYS A 127 16.51 8.76 13.14
CA LYS A 127 15.77 9.35 12.02
C LYS A 127 15.26 8.29 11.05
N HIS A 128 15.06 7.05 11.52
CA HIS A 128 14.54 6.00 10.67
C HIS A 128 13.06 6.27 10.35
N THR A 129 12.66 5.99 9.11
CA THR A 129 11.25 5.96 8.72
C THR A 129 10.59 4.72 9.31
N ALA A 130 9.25 4.70 9.36
CA ALA A 130 8.53 3.53 9.84
C ALA A 130 8.90 2.28 9.03
N ARG A 131 9.05 2.41 7.70
CA ARG A 131 9.52 1.33 6.83
C ARG A 131 10.91 0.83 7.18
N GLN A 132 11.84 1.73 7.48
CA GLN A 132 13.21 1.36 7.82
C GLN A 132 13.24 0.61 9.15
N LEU A 133 12.55 1.12 10.17
CA LEU A 133 12.42 0.47 11.47
C LEU A 133 11.80 -0.92 11.35
N ARG A 134 10.70 -1.04 10.60
CA ARG A 134 10.06 -2.32 10.31
C ARG A 134 11.01 -3.29 9.61
N ASN A 135 11.73 -2.84 8.58
CA ASN A 135 12.66 -3.71 7.85
C ASN A 135 13.82 -4.15 8.73
N GLU A 136 14.43 -3.23 9.47
CA GLU A 136 15.54 -3.54 10.37
C GLU A 136 15.08 -4.52 11.45
N TYR A 137 13.94 -4.27 12.09
CA TYR A 137 13.38 -5.16 13.10
C TYR A 137 13.04 -6.55 12.54
N ILE A 138 12.28 -6.64 11.43
CA ILE A 138 11.85 -7.94 10.87
C ILE A 138 13.04 -8.76 10.34
N HIS A 139 14.02 -8.12 9.72
CA HIS A 139 15.13 -8.84 9.09
C HIS A 139 16.28 -9.16 10.03
N SER A 140 16.48 -8.38 11.09
CA SER A 140 17.64 -8.55 11.98
C SER A 140 17.30 -8.68 13.46
N LEU A 141 16.03 -8.55 13.85
CA LEU A 141 15.58 -8.50 15.25
C LEU A 141 16.39 -7.48 16.07
N SER A 142 16.77 -6.38 15.42
CA SER A 142 17.65 -5.35 15.98
C SER A 142 17.06 -4.74 17.25
N LEU A 143 17.83 -4.81 18.34
CA LEU A 143 17.46 -4.18 19.62
C LEU A 143 17.45 -2.66 19.51
N SER A 144 18.33 -2.07 18.68
CA SER A 144 18.31 -0.62 18.43
C SER A 144 17.04 -0.20 17.70
N ALA A 145 16.60 -0.98 16.69
CA ALA A 145 15.33 -0.73 16.02
C ALA A 145 14.14 -0.88 16.97
N ARG A 146 14.11 -1.93 17.80
CA ARG A 146 13.06 -2.11 18.81
C ARG A 146 12.98 -0.93 19.78
N LYS A 147 14.14 -0.45 20.25
CA LYS A 147 14.21 0.72 21.14
C LYS A 147 13.72 1.99 20.45
N GLU A 148 14.17 2.27 19.22
CA GLU A 148 13.72 3.44 18.46
C GLU A 148 12.22 3.38 18.13
N ILE A 149 11.68 2.18 17.85
CA ILE A 149 10.23 1.97 17.72
C ILE A 149 9.55 2.37 19.01
N ALA A 150 9.92 1.80 20.17
CA ALA A 150 9.29 2.11 21.45
C ALA A 150 9.31 3.63 21.77
N GLU A 151 10.44 4.31 21.51
CA GLU A 151 10.58 5.75 21.74
C GLU A 151 9.71 6.60 20.79
N ARG A 152 9.50 6.15 19.55
CA ARG A 152 8.79 6.90 18.50
C ARG A 152 7.39 6.38 18.19
N THR A 153 6.92 5.36 18.90
CA THR A 153 5.59 4.76 18.72
C THR A 153 4.48 5.81 18.70
N PRO A 154 4.39 6.79 19.63
CA PRO A 154 3.32 7.78 19.61
C PRO A 154 3.29 8.64 18.34
N GLU A 155 4.46 9.08 17.87
CA GLU A 155 4.61 9.86 16.63
C GLU A 155 4.21 9.02 15.40
N LEU A 156 4.82 7.85 15.26
CA LEU A 156 4.67 7.00 14.09
C LEU A 156 3.25 6.40 13.99
N LEU A 157 2.66 5.98 15.12
CA LEU A 157 1.25 5.57 15.16
C LEU A 157 0.33 6.72 14.79
N GLY A 158 0.57 7.94 15.28
CA GLY A 158 -0.22 9.11 14.89
C GLY A 158 -0.24 9.34 13.37
N LEU A 159 0.93 9.25 12.73
CA LEU A 159 1.06 9.39 11.28
C LEU A 159 0.35 8.25 10.51
N MET A 160 0.55 7.00 10.93
CA MET A 160 -0.06 5.83 10.31
C MET A 160 -1.59 5.82 10.48
N SER A 161 -2.10 6.14 11.67
CA SER A 161 -3.52 6.28 11.94
C SER A 161 -4.15 7.41 11.12
N ARG A 162 -3.45 8.53 10.94
CA ARG A 162 -3.93 9.61 10.06
C ARG A 162 -3.99 9.15 8.60
N PHE A 163 -2.97 8.45 8.09
CA PHE A 163 -2.99 7.86 6.75
C PHE A 163 -4.22 6.95 6.56
N CYS A 164 -4.42 5.99 7.47
CA CYS A 164 -5.57 5.09 7.47
C CYS A 164 -6.90 5.85 7.48
N THR A 165 -7.01 6.92 8.27
CA THR A 165 -8.21 7.76 8.38
C THR A 165 -8.51 8.49 7.07
N VAL A 166 -7.49 9.05 6.42
CA VAL A 166 -7.63 9.74 5.14
C VAL A 166 -8.13 8.78 4.05
N VAL A 167 -7.54 7.57 3.98
CA VAL A 167 -7.97 6.52 3.04
C VAL A 167 -9.41 6.07 3.34
N LYS A 168 -9.72 5.78 4.62
CA LYS A 168 -11.06 5.35 5.04
C LYS A 168 -12.14 6.38 4.72
N THR A 169 -11.88 7.65 5.05
CA THR A 169 -12.81 8.75 4.78
C THR A 169 -13.11 8.87 3.29
N ARG A 170 -12.10 8.66 2.45
CA ARG A 170 -12.25 8.74 1.01
C ARG A 170 -13.10 7.60 0.45
N ILE A 171 -12.88 6.37 0.92
CA ILE A 171 -13.71 5.20 0.57
C ILE A 171 -15.18 5.48 0.89
N SER A 172 -15.47 6.00 2.08
CA SER A 172 -16.85 6.27 2.52
C SER A 172 -17.53 7.39 1.73
N LYS A 173 -16.79 8.42 1.30
CA LYS A 173 -17.39 9.59 0.63
C LYS A 173 -17.57 9.41 -0.87
N GLN A 174 -16.62 8.77 -1.55
CA GLN A 174 -16.56 8.81 -3.01
C GLN A 174 -16.47 7.43 -3.66
N GLY A 175 -16.53 6.35 -2.86
CA GLY A 175 -16.43 4.99 -3.37
C GLY A 175 -15.13 4.79 -4.13
N LEU A 176 -14.00 5.14 -3.51
CA LEU A 176 -12.67 5.06 -4.11
C LEU A 176 -12.43 3.72 -4.82
#